data_AF-A0A9X7JWG5-F1
#
_entry.id   AF-A0A9X7JWG5-F1
#
_cell.length_a   1.000
_cell.length_b   1.000
_cell.length_c   1.000
_cell.angle_alpha   90.00
_cell.angle_beta   90.00
_cell.angle_gamma   90.00
#
_symmetry.space_group_name_H-M   'P 1'
#
loop_
_entity.id
_entity.type
_entity.pdbx_description
1 polymer ?
#
loop_
_entity_poly.entity_id
_entity_poly.type
_entity_poly.pdbx_seq_one_letter_code
_entity_poly.pdbx_strand_id
1 'polypeptide(L)'
;MNVLPGDLQHANELLECCDYCLARARVAQFGRDLNAAEKWVKEFLRCKRDLDELIKRKEEHDKLLQVVEMMKERGVDIAFIMRKGNE
;
A
#
# COMPACT_ATOMS: atom_id res chain seq x y z
N MET A 1 -7.27 -2.59 7.34
CA MET A 1 -6.65 -1.80 6.26
C MET A 1 -7.06 -2.39 4.91
N ASN A 2 -7.32 -1.58 3.88
CA ASN A 2 -7.75 -2.07 2.58
C ASN A 2 -6.56 -2.45 1.67
N VAL A 3 -5.83 -3.52 2.02
CA VAL A 3 -4.71 -4.06 1.22
C VAL A 3 -4.93 -5.53 0.85
N LEU A 4 -4.09 -6.09 -0.03
CA LEU A 4 -4.10 -7.51 -0.36
C LEU A 4 -3.62 -8.35 0.85
N PRO A 5 -4.07 -9.61 1.00
CA PRO A 5 -3.63 -10.46 2.11
C PRO A 5 -2.10 -10.63 2.20
N GLY A 6 -1.42 -10.75 1.06
CA GLY A 6 0.04 -10.87 1.00
C GLY A 6 0.80 -9.60 1.38
N ASP A 7 0.12 -8.45 1.36
CA ASP A 7 0.71 -7.15 1.67
C ASP A 7 0.45 -6.72 3.14
N LEU A 8 -0.34 -7.49 3.91
CA LEU A 8 -0.78 -7.09 5.26
C LEU A 8 0.38 -6.85 6.24
N GLN A 9 1.39 -7.73 6.24
CA GLN A 9 2.53 -7.57 7.13
C GLN A 9 3.30 -6.28 6.80
N HIS A 10 3.60 -6.06 5.52
CA HIS A 10 4.31 -4.87 5.07
C HIS A 10 3.53 -3.58 5.36
N ALA A 11 2.21 -3.61 5.16
CA ALA A 11 1.31 -2.53 5.55
C ALA A 11 1.40 -2.19 7.04
N ASN A 12 1.47 -3.20 7.91
CA ASN A 12 1.62 -2.97 9.35
C ASN A 12 2.98 -2.36 9.69
N GLU A 13 4.06 -2.86 9.09
CA GLU A 13 5.41 -2.30 9.27
C GLU A 13 5.47 -0.83 8.83
N LEU A 14 4.81 -0.47 7.73
CA LEU A 14 4.71 0.91 7.28
C LEU A 14 3.90 1.80 8.24
N LEU A 15 2.82 1.29 8.85
CA LEU A 15 2.06 2.03 9.86
C LEU A 15 2.88 2.26 11.13
N GLU A 16 3.60 1.24 11.60
CA GLU A 16 4.51 1.37 12.75
C GLU A 16 5.59 2.42 12.46
N CYS A 17 6.14 2.41 11.24
CA CYS A 17 7.10 3.40 10.80
C CYS A 17 6.49 4.82 10.76
N CYS A 18 5.23 4.96 10.30
CA CYS A 18 4.52 6.24 10.32
C CYS A 18 4.38 6.80 11.74
N ASP A 19 3.92 5.97 12.68
CA ASP A 19 3.74 6.37 14.08
C ASP A 19 5.07 6.80 14.71
N TYR A 20 6.12 5.99 14.50
CA TYR A 20 7.47 6.31 14.95
C TYR A 20 7.97 7.65 14.39
N CYS A 21 7.83 7.87 13.08
CA CYS A 21 8.27 9.11 12.44
C CYS A 21 7.57 10.35 13.03
N LEU A 22 6.25 10.27 13.23
CA LEU A 22 5.50 11.38 13.82
C LEU A 22 5.89 11.64 15.28
N ALA A 23 6.11 10.58 16.06
CA ALA A 23 6.60 10.71 17.43
C ALA A 23 7.97 11.40 17.47
N ARG A 24 8.91 11.00 16.60
CA ARG A 24 10.24 11.62 16.50
C ARG A 24 10.19 13.06 16.01
N ALA A 25 9.33 13.36 15.04
CA ALA A 25 9.12 14.73 14.57
C ALA A 25 8.64 15.64 15.71
N ARG A 26 7.69 15.17 16.52
CA ARG A 26 7.16 15.92 17.67
C ARG A 26 8.24 16.17 18.74
N VAL A 27 9.06 15.17 19.05
CA VAL A 27 10.19 15.32 19.99
C VAL A 27 11.19 16.36 19.48
N ALA A 28 11.57 16.29 18.20
CA ALA A 28 12.49 17.25 17.60
C ALA A 28 11.94 18.68 17.61
N GLN A 29 10.64 18.84 17.32
CA GLN A 29 9.95 20.13 17.39
C GLN A 29 10.00 20.74 18.80
N PHE A 30 9.74 19.95 19.86
CA PHE A 30 9.88 20.42 21.24
C PHE A 30 11.32 20.82 21.59
N GLY A 31 12.31 20.10 21.04
CA GLY A 31 13.72 20.42 21.13
C GLY A 31 14.15 21.63 20.28
N ARG A 32 13.23 22.27 19.53
CA ARG A 32 13.49 23.35 18.58
C ARG A 32 14.44 22.97 17.43
N ASP A 33 14.67 21.68 17.20
CA ASP A 33 15.41 21.17 16.05
C ASP A 33 14.45 20.96 14.87
N LEU A 34 14.17 22.05 14.17
CA LEU A 34 13.22 22.04 13.04
C LEU A 34 13.73 21.22 11.85
N ASN A 35 15.05 21.13 11.65
CA ASN A 35 15.62 20.32 10.58
C ASN A 35 15.42 18.82 10.83
N ALA A 36 15.63 18.37 12.07
CA ALA A 36 15.33 17.00 12.44
C ALA A 36 13.82 16.71 12.36
N ALA A 37 12.97 17.66 12.79
CA ALA A 37 11.52 17.51 12.66
C ALA A 37 11.09 17.36 11.19
N GLU A 38 11.62 18.21 10.30
CA GLU A 38 11.34 18.15 8.87
C GLU A 38 11.78 16.81 8.25
N LYS A 39 12.95 16.30 8.63
CA LYS A 39 13.45 15.00 8.17
C LYS A 39 12.46 13.88 8.51
N TRP A 40 11.97 13.84 9.75
CA TRP A 40 11.01 12.81 10.17
C TRP A 40 9.65 12.95 9.50
N VAL A 41 9.18 14.17 9.25
CA VAL A 41 7.95 14.40 8.48
C VAL A 41 8.10 13.91 7.03
N LYS A 42 9.25 14.15 6.39
CA LYS A 42 9.54 13.64 5.04
C LYS A 42 9.51 12.10 5.00
N GLU A 43 10.06 11.45 6.03
CA GLU A 43 10.04 10.00 6.14
C GLU A 43 8.62 9.46 6.32
N PHE A 44 7.81 10.09 7.18
CA PHE A 44 6.39 9.78 7.30
C PHE A 44 5.65 9.88 5.96
N LEU A 45 5.89 10.95 5.18
CA LEU A 45 5.29 11.12 3.86
C LEU A 45 5.76 10.07 2.84
N ARG A 46 6.96 9.50 2.99
CA ARG A 46 7.38 8.33 2.21
C ARG A 46 6.55 7.12 2.59
N CYS A 47 6.51 6.74 3.87
CA CYS A 47 5.75 5.58 4.32
C CYS A 47 4.26 5.67 3.96
N LYS A 48 3.67 6.87 4.02
CA LYS A 48 2.30 7.09 3.55
C LYS A 48 2.13 6.79 2.06
N ARG A 49 3.05 7.23 1.20
CA ARG A 49 2.98 6.94 -0.24
C ARG A 49 3.07 5.44 -0.50
N ASP A 50 3.97 4.76 0.19
CA ASP A 50 4.13 3.31 0.08
C ASP A 50 2.83 2.58 0.51
N LEU A 51 2.16 3.04 1.58
CA LEU A 51 0.84 2.54 1.99
C LEU A 51 -0.26 2.81 0.95
N ASP A 52 -0.31 4.02 0.39
CA ASP A 52 -1.29 4.40 -0.63
C ASP A 52 -1.12 3.52 -1.88
N GLU A 53 0.11 3.14 -2.24
CA GLU A 53 0.39 2.20 -3.33
C GLU A 53 -0.12 0.78 -3.06
N LEU A 54 0.01 0.27 -1.82
CA LEU A 54 -0.57 -1.04 -1.43
C LEU A 54 -2.10 -1.04 -1.58
N ILE A 55 -2.74 0.07 -1.17
CA ILE A 55 -4.19 0.22 -1.29
C ILE A 55 -4.59 0.25 -2.76
N LYS A 56 -3.90 1.05 -3.58
CA LYS A 56 -4.15 1.14 -5.03
C LYS A 56 -4.01 -0.22 -5.71
N ARG A 57 -2.98 -1.01 -5.37
CA ARG A 57 -2.81 -2.38 -5.89
C ARG A 57 -4.00 -3.27 -5.58
N LYS A 58 -4.55 -3.18 -4.36
CA LYS A 58 -5.76 -3.93 -4.02
C LYS A 58 -6.97 -3.47 -4.82
N GLU A 59 -7.17 -2.16 -4.98
CA GLU A 59 -8.28 -1.63 -5.77
C GLU A 59 -8.23 -2.08 -7.23
N GLU A 60 -7.04 -2.12 -7.83
CA GLU A 60 -6.82 -2.64 -9.18
C GLU A 60 -7.10 -4.14 -9.27
N HIS A 61 -6.62 -4.92 -8.29
CA HIS A 61 -6.91 -6.34 -8.19
C HIS A 61 -8.42 -6.63 -8.09
N ASP A 62 -9.14 -5.90 -7.23
CA ASP A 62 -10.57 -6.10 -7.02
C ASP A 62 -11.37 -5.74 -8.29
N LYS A 63 -10.96 -4.70 -9.03
CA LYS A 63 -11.54 -4.39 -10.36
C LYS A 63 -11.30 -5.51 -11.37
N LEU A 64 -10.09 -6.09 -11.40
CA LEU A 64 -9.79 -7.21 -12.30
C LEU A 64 -10.61 -8.45 -11.97
N LEU A 65 -10.81 -8.76 -10.68
CA LEU A 65 -11.67 -9.85 -10.25
C LEU A 65 -13.12 -9.67 -10.73
N GLN A 66 -13.66 -8.46 -10.61
CA GLN A 66 -15.01 -8.16 -11.12
C GLN A 66 -15.13 -8.41 -12.63
N VAL A 67 -14.12 -7.99 -13.41
CA VAL A 67 -14.10 -8.25 -14.86
C VAL A 67 -14.05 -9.76 -15.15
N VAL A 68 -13.22 -10.50 -14.42
CA VAL A 68 -13.11 -11.97 -14.52
C VAL A 68 -14.45 -12.65 -14.22
N GLU A 69 -15.16 -12.20 -13.19
CA GLU A 69 -16.48 -12.73 -12.83
C GLU A 69 -17.52 -12.44 -13.92
N MET A 70 -17.60 -11.22 -14.44
CA MET A 70 -18.51 -10.87 -15.54
C MET A 70 -18.24 -11.69 -16.81
N MET A 71 -16.97 -11.98 -17.11
CA MET A 71 -16.60 -12.79 -18.27
C MET A 71 -17.01 -14.26 -18.08
N LYS A 72 -16.83 -14.81 -16.87
CA LYS A 72 -17.31 -16.17 -16.53
C LYS A 72 -18.82 -16.29 -16.66
N GLU A 73 -19.59 -15.30 -16.19
CA GLU A 73 -21.05 -15.27 -16.34
C GLU A 73 -21.50 -15.30 -17.81
N ARG A 74 -20.69 -14.75 -18.70
CA ARG A 74 -20.92 -14.76 -20.15
C ARG A 74 -20.41 -16.03 -20.84
N GLY A 75 -19.96 -17.03 -20.08
CA GLY A 75 -19.46 -18.31 -20.60
C GLY A 75 -18.05 -18.25 -21.19
N VAL A 76 -17.27 -17.20 -20.89
CA VAL A 76 -15.87 -17.08 -21.33
C VAL A 76 -14.97 -17.84 -20.37
N ASP A 77 -14.24 -18.85 -20.86
CA ASP A 77 -13.23 -19.57 -20.07
C ASP A 77 -11.91 -18.80 -20.01
N ILE A 78 -11.66 -18.15 -18.87
CA ILE A 78 -10.48 -17.31 -18.63
C ILE A 78 -9.28 -18.14 -18.16
N ALA A 79 -9.47 -19.40 -17.75
CA ALA A 79 -8.37 -20.25 -17.27
C ALA A 79 -7.30 -20.50 -18.34
N PHE A 80 -7.66 -20.39 -19.62
CA PHE A 80 -6.76 -20.57 -20.76
C PHE A 80 -5.80 -19.37 -20.97
N ILE A 81 -6.19 -18.16 -20.57
CA ILE A 81 -5.42 -16.93 -20.83
C ILE A 81 -4.32 -16.72 -19.77
N MET A 82 -4.57 -17.05 -18.50
CA MET A 82 -3.60 -16.83 -17.41
C MET A 82 -2.32 -17.67 -17.54
N ARG A 83 -2.34 -18.78 -18.30
CA ARG A 83 -1.16 -19.63 -18.52
C ARG A 83 -0.15 -19.07 -19.51
N LYS A 84 -0.57 -18.19 -20.44
CA LYS A 84 0.28 -17.66 -21.52
C LYS A 84 1.15 -16.45 -21.11
N GLY A 85 0.99 -15.93 -19.89
CA GLY A 85 1.78 -14.80 -19.39
C GLY A 85 3.01 -15.17 -18.54
N ASN A 86 3.24 -16.46 -18.31
CA ASN A 86 4.34 -17.01 -17.50
C ASN A 86 5.38 -17.78 -18.34
N GLU A 87 5.44 -17.54 -19.65
CA GLU A 87 6.50 -18.04 -20.54
C GLU A 87 7.46 -16.92 -20.92
#